data_AF-A0A3S1WWB5-F1
#
_entry.id   AF-A0A3S1WWB5-F1
#
_cell.length_a   1.000
_cell.length_b   1.000
_cell.length_c   1.000
_cell.angle_alpha   90.00
_cell.angle_beta   90.00
_cell.angle_gamma   90.00
#
_symmetry.space_group_name_H-M   'P 1'
#
loop_
_entity.id
_entity.type
_entity.pdbx_description
1 polymer ?
#
loop_
_entity_poly.entity_id
_entity_poly.type
_entity_poly.pdbx_seq_one_letter_code
_entity_poly.pdbx_strand_id
1 'polypeptide(L)'
;MAKEARGDFYPVPIVDQNTRPGAVTRLIIFIVVLTGAAIVFGLFRERLGDPFLLGMLGVLAMIGVGFLFATAIGFVQVTPRSTGDELSKSFVDSMSQGLLVTDTKGRVVYANRAYADMTGAS
;
A
#
# COMPACT_ATOMS: atom_id res chain seq x y z
N MET A 1 -1.85 -19.76 -2.91
CA MET A 1 -3.26 -19.74 -3.33
C MET A 1 -4.11 -19.14 -2.21
N ALA A 2 -4.31 -17.80 -2.18
CA ALA A 2 -5.16 -17.14 -1.17
C ALA A 2 -5.61 -15.72 -1.61
N LYS A 3 -5.80 -15.48 -2.91
CA LYS A 3 -6.22 -14.16 -3.42
C LYS A 3 -7.48 -14.18 -4.30
N GLU A 4 -8.08 -15.33 -4.57
CA GLU A 4 -9.19 -15.42 -5.54
C GLU A 4 -10.60 -15.42 -4.92
N ALA A 5 -10.78 -15.62 -3.61
CA ALA A 5 -12.14 -15.85 -3.07
C ALA A 5 -12.90 -14.61 -2.57
N ARG A 6 -12.44 -13.37 -2.84
CA ARG A 6 -13.01 -12.15 -2.21
C ARG A 6 -13.63 -11.14 -3.17
N GLY A 7 -13.60 -11.41 -4.48
CA GLY A 7 -14.10 -10.51 -5.53
C GLY A 7 -15.52 -10.80 -6.04
N ASP A 8 -16.11 -11.95 -5.71
CA ASP A 8 -17.31 -12.43 -6.41
C ASP A 8 -18.65 -11.90 -5.85
N PHE A 9 -18.65 -11.25 -4.68
CA PHE A 9 -19.89 -10.83 -4.02
C PHE A 9 -20.25 -9.35 -4.18
N TYR A 10 -19.35 -8.53 -4.72
CA TYR A 10 -19.61 -7.08 -4.87
C TYR A 10 -19.23 -6.60 -6.28
N PRO A 11 -20.11 -5.85 -6.95
CA PRO A 11 -19.78 -5.25 -8.24
C PRO A 11 -18.53 -4.38 -8.11
N VAL A 12 -17.56 -4.56 -9.01
CA VAL A 12 -16.34 -3.75 -9.03
C VAL A 12 -16.59 -2.43 -9.77
N PRO A 13 -16.09 -1.29 -9.26
CA PRO A 13 -16.21 -0.01 -9.94
C PRO A 13 -15.34 0.00 -11.21
N ILE A 14 -15.80 0.71 -12.24
CA ILE A 14 -15.07 0.85 -13.52
C ILE A 14 -13.90 1.84 -13.42
N VAL A 15 -13.97 2.79 -12.48
CA VAL A 15 -12.88 3.73 -12.18
C VAL A 15 -12.76 3.85 -10.66
N ASP A 16 -11.58 3.57 -10.12
CA ASP A 16 -11.23 3.83 -8.72
C ASP A 16 -9.80 4.37 -8.64
N GLN A 17 -9.66 5.70 -8.58
CA GLN A 17 -8.36 6.35 -8.46
C GLN A 17 -7.89 6.49 -7.00
N ASN A 18 -8.56 5.89 -6.01
CA ASN A 18 -8.23 6.10 -4.59
C ASN A 18 -7.01 5.30 -4.08
N THR A 19 -6.14 4.83 -4.97
CA THR A 19 -4.88 4.17 -4.55
C THR A 19 -3.90 5.23 -4.08
N ARG A 20 -3.98 5.62 -2.80
CA ARG A 20 -3.04 6.57 -2.19
C ARG A 20 -1.65 5.89 -2.07
N PRO A 21 -0.63 6.34 -2.81
CA PRO A 21 0.65 5.63 -2.92
C PRO A 21 1.59 5.81 -1.72
N GLY A 22 1.21 6.59 -0.70
CA GLY A 22 2.12 7.03 0.37
C GLY A 22 2.75 5.88 1.18
N ALA A 23 2.02 4.79 1.39
CA ALA A 23 2.49 3.65 2.17
C ALA A 23 3.51 2.78 1.43
N VAL A 24 3.19 2.43 0.18
CA VAL A 24 4.06 1.60 -0.68
C VAL A 24 5.35 2.35 -0.99
N THR A 25 5.28 3.64 -1.29
CA THR A 25 6.47 4.47 -1.52
C THR A 25 7.38 4.52 -0.29
N ARG A 26 6.83 4.69 0.93
CA ARG A 26 7.62 4.67 2.17
C ARG A 26 8.31 3.33 2.42
N LEU A 27 7.61 2.22 2.17
CA LEU A 27 8.18 0.87 2.31
C LEU A 27 9.31 0.64 1.30
N ILE A 28 9.14 1.06 0.05
CA ILE A 28 10.19 0.96 -0.98
C ILE A 28 11.42 1.75 -0.55
N ILE A 29 11.25 3.00 -0.09
CA ILE A 29 12.37 3.82 0.43
C ILE A 29 13.09 3.09 1.56
N PHE A 30 12.35 2.52 2.52
CA PHE A 30 12.94 1.81 3.64
C PHE A 30 13.77 0.60 3.21
N ILE A 31 13.24 -0.21 2.28
CA ILE A 31 13.95 -1.37 1.71
C ILE A 31 15.23 -0.92 1.03
N VAL A 32 15.16 0.10 0.17
CA VAL A 32 16.34 0.64 -0.54
C VAL A 32 17.41 1.11 0.44
N VAL A 33 17.03 1.81 1.52
CA VAL A 33 17.96 2.28 2.55
C VAL A 33 18.64 1.10 3.26
N LEU A 34 17.88 0.10 3.71
CA LEU A 34 18.44 -1.08 4.37
C LEU A 34 19.36 -1.88 3.45
N THR A 35 18.95 -2.10 2.20
CA THR A 35 19.76 -2.83 1.21
C THR A 35 21.04 -2.06 0.88
N GLY A 36 20.96 -0.74 0.69
CA GLY A 36 22.13 0.11 0.46
C GLY A 36 23.11 0.05 1.64
N ALA A 37 22.60 0.18 2.87
CA ALA A 37 23.41 0.05 4.07
C ALA A 37 24.08 -1.33 4.19
N ALA A 38 23.37 -2.41 3.86
CA ALA A 38 23.92 -3.77 3.87
C ALA A 38 25.01 -3.97 2.81
N ILE A 39 24.87 -3.39 1.61
CA ILE A 39 25.88 -3.44 0.55
C ILE A 39 27.14 -2.68 0.99
N VAL A 40 26.99 -1.45 1.49
CA VAL A 40 28.12 -0.66 2.00
C VAL A 40 28.81 -1.41 3.13
N PHE A 41 28.05 -1.96 4.06
CA PHE A 41 28.60 -2.79 5.12
C PHE A 41 29.42 -3.97 4.58
N GLY A 42 28.89 -4.71 3.59
CA GLY A 42 29.58 -5.84 2.96
C GLY A 42 30.89 -5.45 2.29
N LEU A 43 30.92 -4.31 1.59
CA LEU A 43 32.11 -3.82 0.88
C LEU A 43 33.23 -3.35 1.82
N PHE A 44 32.87 -2.73 2.94
CA PHE A 44 33.84 -2.19 3.88
C PHE A 44 34.20 -3.16 5.01
N ARG A 45 33.56 -4.34 5.07
CA ARG A 45 33.69 -5.27 6.20
C ARG A 45 35.14 -5.69 6.49
N GLU A 46 35.96 -5.82 5.45
CA GLU A 46 37.35 -6.28 5.55
C GLU A 46 38.30 -5.22 6.12
N ARG A 47 37.88 -3.94 6.11
CA ARG A 47 38.63 -2.82 6.70
C ARG A 47 38.18 -2.48 8.11
N LEU A 48 37.09 -3.09 8.57
CA LEU A 48 36.44 -2.80 9.83
C LEU A 48 36.66 -3.98 10.77
N GLY A 49 37.27 -3.76 11.94
CA GLY A 49 37.54 -4.86 12.87
C GLY A 49 36.28 -5.55 13.39
N ASP A 50 36.40 -6.80 13.84
CA ASP A 50 35.29 -7.65 14.30
C ASP A 50 34.28 -6.96 15.25
N PRO A 51 34.70 -6.14 16.25
CA PRO A 51 33.75 -5.45 17.14
C PRO A 51 32.87 -4.43 16.41
N PHE A 52 33.41 -3.78 15.37
CA PHE A 52 32.67 -2.82 14.58
C PHE A 52 31.62 -3.51 13.69
N LEU A 53 31.95 -4.69 13.18
CA LEU A 53 31.02 -5.51 12.41
C LEU A 53 29.82 -5.92 13.25
N LEU A 54 30.05 -6.42 14.47
CA LEU A 54 28.99 -6.76 15.42
C LEU A 54 28.14 -5.54 15.80
N GLY A 55 28.77 -4.38 16.03
CA GLY A 55 28.07 -3.14 16.34
C GLY A 55 27.14 -2.70 15.20
N MET A 56 27.65 -2.64 13.98
CA MET A 56 26.85 -2.24 12.81
C MET A 56 25.73 -3.24 12.51
N LEU A 57 26.02 -4.54 12.59
CA LEU A 57 25.01 -5.58 12.41
C LEU A 57 23.89 -5.47 13.45
N GLY A 58 24.24 -5.19 14.71
CA GLY A 58 23.29 -4.95 15.79
C GLY A 58 22.39 -3.75 15.53
N VAL A 59 22.96 -2.63 15.08
CA VAL A 59 22.18 -1.42 14.74
C VAL A 59 21.25 -1.69 13.56
N LEU A 60 21.74 -2.36 12.51
CA LEU A 60 20.92 -2.70 11.34
C LEU A 60 19.76 -3.62 11.72
N ALA A 61 20.01 -4.63 12.55
CA ALA A 61 18.99 -5.52 13.08
C ALA A 61 17.96 -4.76 13.94
N MET A 62 18.42 -3.86 14.82
CA MET A 62 17.55 -3.04 15.67
C MET A 62 16.60 -2.17 14.83
N ILE A 63 17.11 -1.54 13.77
CA ILE A 63 16.31 -0.74 12.84
C ILE A 63 15.28 -1.62 12.12
N GLY A 64 15.69 -2.78 11.61
CA GLY A 64 14.81 -3.72 10.93
C GLY A 64 13.67 -4.22 11.83
N VAL A 65 13.99 -4.66 13.04
CA VAL A 65 13.00 -5.14 14.03
C VAL A 65 12.08 -3.99 14.46
N GLY A 66 12.62 -2.80 14.74
CA GLY A 66 11.83 -1.63 15.10
C GLY A 66 10.83 -1.24 14.01
N PHE A 67 11.24 -1.29 12.74
CA PHE A 67 10.35 -1.04 11.61
C PHE A 67 9.23 -2.10 11.50
N LEU A 68 9.55 -3.37 11.73
CA LEU A 68 8.57 -4.44 11.74
C LEU A 68 7.50 -4.22 12.83
N PHE A 69 7.92 -3.86 14.05
CA PHE A 69 6.99 -3.52 15.13
C PHE A 69 6.16 -2.26 14.84
N ALA A 70 6.79 -1.20 14.33
CA ALA A 70 6.08 0.01 13.93
C ALA A 70 5.03 -0.26 12.84
N THR A 71 5.33 -1.19 11.94
CA THR A 71 4.38 -1.67 10.92
C THR A 71 3.25 -2.50 11.55
N ALA A 72 3.57 -3.44 12.43
CA ALA A 72 2.59 -4.33 13.07
C ALA A 72 1.59 -3.58 13.95
N ILE A 73 2.05 -2.55 14.67
CA ILE A 73 1.20 -1.68 15.51
C ILE A 73 0.39 -0.69 14.63
N GLY A 74 0.70 -0.58 13.34
CA GLY A 74 0.01 0.32 12.41
C GLY A 74 0.47 1.77 12.52
N PHE A 75 1.60 2.05 13.17
CA PHE A 75 2.24 3.37 13.16
C PHE A 75 2.81 3.67 11.76
N VAL A 76 3.38 2.64 11.10
CA VAL A 76 3.68 2.64 9.68
C VAL A 76 2.55 1.88 8.98
N GLN A 77 1.48 2.60 8.62
CA GLN A 77 0.37 2.02 7.87
C GLN A 77 0.82 1.58 6.48
N VAL A 78 1.11 0.29 6.32
CA VAL A 78 1.45 -0.33 5.02
C VAL A 78 0.20 -0.49 4.15
N THR A 79 -0.99 -0.55 4.74
CA THR A 79 -2.27 -0.40 4.04
C THR A 79 -3.35 -0.01 5.06
N PRO A 80 -3.73 1.27 5.17
CA PRO A 80 -4.97 1.61 5.84
C PRO A 80 -6.12 1.27 4.89
N ARG A 81 -6.56 0.01 4.89
CA ARG A 81 -7.95 -0.26 4.53
C ARG A 81 -8.74 0.06 5.77
N SER A 82 -9.20 1.30 5.91
CA SER A 82 -10.19 1.58 6.94
C SER A 82 -11.41 0.73 6.58
N THR A 83 -11.91 -0.06 7.52
CA THR A 83 -13.11 -0.89 7.32
C THR A 83 -14.30 -0.03 6.85
N GLY A 84 -14.31 1.26 7.20
CA GLY A 84 -15.27 2.24 6.70
C GLY A 84 -15.18 2.48 5.19
N ASP A 85 -13.97 2.58 4.62
CA ASP A 85 -13.78 2.77 3.17
C ASP A 85 -14.29 1.56 2.38
N GLU A 86 -14.16 0.34 2.94
CA GLU A 86 -14.61 -0.90 2.29
C GLU A 86 -16.13 -1.03 2.29
N LEU A 87 -16.80 -0.68 3.39
CA LEU A 87 -18.27 -0.66 3.47
C LEU A 87 -18.88 0.47 2.63
N SER A 88 -18.29 1.67 2.67
CA SER A 88 -18.76 2.78 1.85
C SER A 88 -18.58 2.48 0.36
N LYS A 89 -17.46 1.87 -0.05
CA LYS A 89 -17.25 1.43 -1.44
C LYS A 89 -18.26 0.36 -1.85
N SER A 90 -18.41 -0.71 -1.06
CA SER A 90 -19.34 -1.78 -1.39
C SER A 90 -20.80 -1.31 -1.47
N PHE A 91 -21.18 -0.34 -0.63
CA PHE A 91 -22.49 0.29 -0.67
C PHE A 91 -22.71 1.05 -1.98
N VAL A 92 -21.77 1.92 -2.35
CA VAL A 92 -21.89 2.74 -3.57
C VAL A 92 -21.80 1.89 -4.85
N ASP A 93 -20.96 0.86 -4.84
CA ASP A 93 -20.84 -0.10 -5.93
C ASP A 93 -22.15 -0.89 -6.16
N SER A 94 -22.87 -1.23 -5.08
CA SER A 94 -24.14 -1.98 -5.13
C SER A 94 -25.39 -1.12 -5.33
N MET A 95 -25.26 0.21 -5.40
CA MET A 95 -26.39 1.08 -5.69
C MET A 95 -26.96 0.83 -7.10
N SER A 96 -28.30 0.83 -7.20
CA SER A 96 -29.01 0.75 -8.49
C SER A 96 -28.93 2.04 -9.31
N GLN A 97 -28.62 3.17 -8.67
CA GLN A 97 -28.40 4.44 -9.34
C GLN A 97 -26.96 4.54 -9.84
N GLY A 98 -26.77 5.03 -11.07
CA GLY A 98 -25.45 5.38 -11.56
C GLY A 98 -24.83 6.53 -10.75
N LEU A 99 -23.63 6.31 -10.22
CA LEU A 99 -22.84 7.33 -9.53
C LEU A 99 -21.53 7.59 -10.28
N LEU A 100 -21.27 8.87 -10.54
CA LEU A 100 -20.03 9.40 -11.10
C LEU A 100 -19.50 10.48 -10.17
N VAL A 101 -18.23 10.40 -9.78
CA VAL A 101 -17.54 11.45 -9.02
C VAL A 101 -16.41 12.00 -9.87
N THR A 102 -16.32 13.32 -9.94
CA THR A 102 -15.27 14.05 -10.67
C THR A 102 -14.44 14.93 -9.75
N ASP A 103 -13.16 15.10 -10.09
CA ASP A 103 -12.29 16.12 -9.49
C ASP A 103 -12.69 17.54 -9.95
N THR A 104 -12.17 18.56 -9.28
CA THR A 104 -12.24 19.99 -9.62
C THR A 104 -11.85 20.31 -11.07
N LYS A 105 -11.07 19.44 -11.71
CA LYS A 105 -10.65 19.54 -13.12
C LYS A 105 -11.57 18.80 -14.10
N GLY A 106 -12.71 18.28 -13.66
CA GLY A 106 -13.67 17.52 -14.48
C GLY A 106 -13.23 16.09 -14.83
N ARG A 107 -12.15 15.58 -14.23
CA ARG A 107 -11.68 14.20 -14.45
C ARG A 107 -12.49 13.23 -13.60
N VAL A 108 -12.93 12.11 -14.18
CA VAL A 108 -13.62 11.05 -13.45
C VAL A 108 -12.66 10.38 -12.47
N VAL A 109 -12.98 10.44 -11.18
CA VAL A 109 -12.21 9.81 -10.09
C VAL A 109 -12.85 8.53 -9.58
N TYR A 110 -14.17 8.40 -9.75
CA TYR A 110 -14.92 7.20 -9.41
C TYR A 110 -16.17 7.06 -10.30
N ALA A 111 -16.48 5.83 -10.70
CA ALA A 111 -17.72 5.49 -11.39
C ALA A 111 -18.15 4.07 -10.99
N ASN A 112 -19.39 3.93 -10.52
CA ASN A 112 -19.94 2.63 -10.13
C ASN A 112 -20.42 1.83 -11.35
N ARG A 113 -20.75 0.56 -11.13
CA ARG A 113 -21.17 -0.35 -12.21
C ARG A 113 -22.51 0.05 -12.84
N ALA A 114 -23.48 0.49 -12.03
CA ALA A 114 -24.77 0.96 -12.54
C ALA A 114 -24.62 2.13 -13.53
N TYR A 115 -23.66 3.04 -13.31
CA TYR A 115 -23.35 4.10 -14.27
C TYR A 115 -22.83 3.54 -15.60
N ALA A 116 -21.94 2.55 -15.57
CA ALA A 116 -21.43 1.88 -16.76
C ALA A 116 -22.55 1.22 -17.56
N ASP A 117 -23.42 0.47 -16.88
CA ASP A 117 -24.54 -0.24 -17.48
C ASP A 117 -25.58 0.72 -18.09
N MET A 118 -25.85 1.86 -17.44
CA MET A 118 -26.76 2.89 -17.96
C MET A 118 -26.22 3.65 -19.17
N THR A 119 -24.88 3.82 -19.24
CA THR A 119 -24.23 4.59 -20.30
C THR A 119 -23.69 3.71 -21.44
N GLY A 120 -23.73 2.39 -21.30
CA GLY A 120 -23.12 1.45 -22.25
C GLY A 120 -21.58 1.50 -22.22
N ALA A 121 -21.01 1.96 -21.12
CA ALA A 121 -19.56 2.06 -20.91
C ALA A 121 -18.97 0.82 -20.20
N SER A 122 -19.71 -0.29 -20.18
CA SER A 122 -19.35 -1.57 -19.55
C SER A 122 -18.42 -2.45 -20.39
#